data_AF-A0A2A4CFJ0-F1
#
_entry.id   AF-A0A2A4CFJ0-F1
#
_cell.length_a   1.000
_cell.length_b   1.000
_cell.length_c   1.000
_cell.angle_alpha   90.00
_cell.angle_beta   90.00
_cell.angle_gamma   90.00
#
_symmetry.space_group_name_H-M   'P 1'
#
loop_
_entity.id
_entity.type
_entity.pdbx_description
1 polymer ?
#
loop_
_entity_poly.entity_id
_entity_poly.type
_entity_poly.pdbx_seq_one_letter_code
_entity_poly.pdbx_strand_id
1 'polypeptide(L)'
;MVFERWLRGALCSKVPEQMGVMSIDSLDRQWVFVTVVDGYLIAKSKDGKAVLMGRMGKRDDGKFCIEVSVRAEIENKRLRNYELWHVDPADGYHHVRRLDEVLQAAPA
;
A
#
# COMPACT_ATOMS: atom_id res chain seq x y z
N MET A 1 5.20 -6.02 13.59
CA MET A 1 6.45 -6.31 12.85
C MET A 1 6.23 -7.25 11.66
N VAL A 2 5.00 -7.43 11.17
CA VAL A 2 4.76 -8.30 10.00
C VAL A 2 5.26 -7.59 8.74
N PHE A 3 4.93 -6.31 8.61
CA PHE A 3 5.39 -5.51 7.47
C PHE A 3 6.92 -5.37 7.47
N GLU A 4 7.55 -5.10 8.61
CA GLU A 4 9.02 -4.96 8.66
C GLU A 4 9.75 -6.22 8.16
N ARG A 5 9.21 -7.42 8.44
CA ARG A 5 9.77 -8.68 7.93
C ARG A 5 9.76 -8.74 6.39
N TRP A 6 8.70 -8.24 5.75
CA TRP A 6 8.61 -8.19 4.29
C TRP A 6 9.54 -7.14 3.68
N LEU A 7 9.77 -6.03 4.37
CA LEU A 7 10.63 -4.96 3.88
C LEU A 7 12.13 -5.26 4.00
N ARG A 8 12.57 -6.04 5.00
CA ARG A 8 14.00 -6.36 5.19
C ARG A 8 14.64 -7.15 4.03
N GLY A 9 13.84 -7.80 3.19
CA GLY A 9 14.30 -8.52 1.99
C GLY A 9 14.01 -7.83 0.66
N ALA A 10 13.37 -6.65 0.69
CA ALA A 10 12.96 -5.93 -0.51
C ALA A 10 14.05 -4.96 -1.00
N LEU A 11 14.10 -4.73 -2.30
CA LEU A 11 14.86 -3.62 -2.90
C LEU A 11 14.16 -2.29 -2.53
N CYS A 12 14.50 -1.74 -1.38
CA CYS A 12 13.95 -0.46 -0.93
C CYS A 12 14.65 0.71 -1.63
N SER A 13 13.87 1.55 -2.30
CA SER A 13 14.33 2.86 -2.75
C SER A 13 14.37 3.85 -1.59
N LYS A 14 15.22 4.87 -1.72
CA LYS A 14 15.16 6.03 -0.82
C LYS A 14 13.86 6.79 -1.07
N VAL A 15 13.14 7.11 -0.01
CA VAL A 15 11.86 7.83 -0.07
C VAL A 15 11.96 9.08 0.81
N PRO A 16 11.76 10.30 0.25
CA PRO A 16 11.73 11.51 1.05
C PRO A 16 10.50 11.55 1.96
N GLU A 17 10.57 12.28 3.08
CA GLU A 17 9.38 12.50 3.91
C GLU A 17 8.39 13.42 3.19
N GLN A 18 7.23 12.88 2.80
CA GLN A 18 6.19 13.60 2.08
C GLN A 18 4.79 13.01 2.33
N MET A 19 3.74 13.70 1.90
CA MET A 19 2.37 13.18 1.94
C MET A 19 2.30 11.82 1.23
N GLY A 20 1.49 10.89 1.74
CA GLY A 20 1.41 9.53 1.19
C GLY A 20 2.50 8.58 1.68
N VAL A 21 3.53 9.05 2.40
CA VAL A 21 4.50 8.16 3.04
C VAL A 21 4.01 7.74 4.43
N MET A 22 3.98 6.43 4.68
CA MET A 22 3.54 5.86 5.95
C MET A 22 4.67 5.03 6.58
N SER A 23 4.92 5.25 7.87
CA SER A 23 5.86 4.44 8.64
C SER A 23 5.33 3.02 8.84
N ILE A 24 6.24 2.06 9.01
CA ILE A 24 5.87 0.68 9.31
C ILE A 24 5.11 0.54 10.63
N ASP A 25 5.42 1.36 11.63
CA ASP A 25 4.68 1.36 12.90
C ASP A 25 3.21 1.75 12.69
N SER A 26 2.93 2.78 11.88
CA SER A 26 1.56 3.17 11.54
C SER A 26 0.86 2.09 10.72
N LEU A 27 1.59 1.48 9.79
CA LEU A 27 1.09 0.38 8.96
C LEU A 27 0.68 -0.84 9.81
N ASP A 28 1.56 -1.31 10.69
CA ASP A 28 1.30 -2.42 11.63
C ASP A 28 0.11 -2.12 12.57
N ARG A 29 -0.10 -0.85 12.94
CA ARG A 29 -1.21 -0.45 13.83
C ARG A 29 -2.56 -0.50 13.15
N GLN A 30 -2.66 -0.06 11.89
CA GLN A 30 -3.94 0.19 11.23
C GLN A 30 -4.28 -0.81 10.11
N TRP A 31 -3.29 -1.54 9.60
CA TRP A 31 -3.43 -2.34 8.38
C TRP A 31 -3.03 -3.80 8.61
N VAL A 32 -3.54 -4.65 7.73
CA VAL A 32 -3.28 -6.08 7.64
C VAL A 32 -2.65 -6.33 6.28
N PHE A 33 -1.48 -6.95 6.28
CA PHE A 33 -0.80 -7.35 5.06
C PHE A 33 -1.66 -8.33 4.26
N VAL A 34 -1.80 -8.10 2.96
CA VAL A 34 -2.52 -9.00 2.05
C VAL A 34 -1.53 -9.73 1.16
N THR A 35 -0.73 -9.00 0.37
CA THR A 35 0.21 -9.59 -0.58
C THR A 35 1.26 -8.56 -1.05
N VAL A 36 2.27 -9.04 -1.78
CA VAL A 36 3.17 -8.20 -2.58
C VAL A 36 3.00 -8.58 -4.05
N VAL A 37 2.83 -7.58 -4.90
CA VAL A 37 2.62 -7.75 -6.34
C VAL A 37 3.47 -6.74 -7.10
N ASP A 38 4.33 -7.23 -8.00
CA ASP A 38 5.21 -6.41 -8.82
C ASP A 38 6.07 -5.40 -8.02
N GLY A 39 6.46 -5.76 -6.79
CA GLY A 39 7.24 -4.90 -5.89
C GLY A 39 6.40 -3.92 -5.05
N TYR A 40 5.08 -3.90 -5.23
CA TYR A 40 4.16 -3.12 -4.42
C TYR A 40 3.54 -3.98 -3.33
N LEU A 41 3.49 -3.43 -2.12
CA LEU A 41 2.82 -4.04 -0.99
C LEU A 41 1.35 -3.62 -0.99
N ILE A 42 0.46 -4.60 -0.82
CA ILE A 42 -0.98 -4.38 -0.70
C ILE A 42 -1.43 -4.74 0.71
N ALA A 43 -2.20 -3.86 1.33
CA ALA A 43 -2.71 -4.02 2.67
C ALA A 43 -4.18 -3.60 2.77
N LYS A 44 -4.94 -4.27 3.63
CA LYS A 44 -6.32 -3.94 3.96
C LYS A 44 -6.38 -3.30 5.34
N SER A 45 -7.23 -2.32 5.56
CA SER A 45 -7.40 -1.75 6.89
C SER A 45 -7.96 -2.81 7.83
N LYS A 46 -7.62 -2.72 9.13
CA LYS A 46 -8.08 -3.70 10.14
C LYS A 46 -9.59 -3.73 10.32
N ASP A 47 -10.26 -2.60 10.09
CA ASP A 47 -11.73 -2.52 10.08
C ASP A 47 -12.35 -3.04 8.76
N GLY A 48 -11.51 -3.40 7.79
CA GLY A 48 -11.91 -3.95 6.49
C GLY A 48 -12.53 -2.94 5.52
N LYS A 49 -12.52 -1.64 5.86
CA LYS A 49 -13.19 -0.58 5.08
C LYS A 49 -12.31 0.10 4.04
N ALA A 50 -11.02 -0.19 4.00
CA ALA A 50 -10.11 0.39 3.03
C ALA A 50 -9.04 -0.61 2.58
N VAL A 51 -8.47 -0.32 1.41
CA VAL A 51 -7.29 -1.01 0.89
C VAL A 51 -6.28 0.04 0.44
N LEU A 52 -5.01 -0.28 0.54
CA LEU A 52 -3.95 0.51 -0.06
C LEU A 52 -2.97 -0.38 -0.80
N MET A 53 -2.27 0.25 -1.75
CA MET A 53 -1.10 -0.28 -2.40
C MET A 53 0.01 0.76 -2.34
N GLY A 54 1.22 0.34 -1.96
CA GLY A 54 2.35 1.23 -1.84
C GLY A 54 3.68 0.55 -2.11
N ARG A 55 4.63 1.35 -2.57
CA ARG A 55 6.01 0.91 -2.79
C ARG A 55 6.73 0.84 -1.45
N MET A 56 7.46 -0.26 -1.22
CA MET A 56 8.32 -0.39 -0.04
C MET A 56 9.57 0.48 -0.19
N GLY A 57 9.92 1.21 0.87
CA GLY A 57 11.02 2.17 0.84
C GLY A 57 11.74 2.30 2.17
N LYS A 58 12.79 3.12 2.15
CA LYS A 58 13.56 3.50 3.33
C LYS A 58 13.72 5.02 3.33
N ARG A 59 13.38 5.65 4.44
CA ARG A 59 13.52 7.09 4.64
C ARG A 59 14.97 7.48 4.86
N ASP A 60 15.25 8.78 4.80
CA ASP A 60 16.60 9.33 5.02
C ASP A 60 17.16 9.01 6.42
N ASP A 61 16.29 8.88 7.43
CA ASP A 61 16.68 8.46 8.78
C ASP A 61 16.93 6.94 8.91
N GLY A 62 16.86 6.21 7.80
CA GLY A 62 17.11 4.77 7.74
C GLY A 62 15.95 3.91 8.22
N LYS A 63 14.78 4.48 8.52
CA LYS A 63 13.60 3.69 8.89
C LYS A 63 12.83 3.22 7.65
N PHE A 64 12.30 2.01 7.74
CA PHE A 64 11.44 1.45 6.70
C PHE A 64 10.10 2.20 6.64
N CYS A 65 9.56 2.33 5.44
CA CYS A 65 8.28 2.96 5.17
C CYS A 65 7.61 2.34 3.94
N ILE A 66 6.36 2.71 3.72
CA ILE A 66 5.72 2.56 2.40
C ILE A 66 5.44 3.96 1.84
N GLU A 67 5.65 4.13 0.54
CA GLU A 67 5.12 5.25 -0.22
C GLU A 67 3.82 4.78 -0.86
N VAL A 68 2.69 5.26 -0.35
CA VAL A 68 1.36 4.87 -0.81
C VAL A 68 1.15 5.44 -2.20
N SER A 69 0.90 4.55 -3.16
CA SER A 69 0.63 4.90 -4.56
C SER A 69 -0.86 5.09 -4.79
N VAL A 70 -1.67 4.23 -4.17
CA VAL A 70 -3.13 4.33 -4.23
C VAL A 70 -3.76 3.81 -2.94
N ARG A 71 -4.81 4.48 -2.50
CA ARG A 71 -5.71 4.04 -1.43
C ARG A 71 -7.15 4.16 -1.93
N ALA A 72 -8.00 3.24 -1.50
CA ALA A 72 -9.41 3.25 -1.82
C ALA A 72 -10.25 2.76 -0.64
N GLU A 73 -11.48 3.24 -0.56
CA GLU A 73 -12.49 2.73 0.35
C GLU A 73 -13.15 1.48 -0.23
N ILE A 74 -13.51 0.54 0.63
CA ILE A 74 -14.24 -0.67 0.27
C ILE A 74 -15.70 -0.47 0.66
N GLU A 75 -16.57 -0.34 -0.33
CA GLU A 75 -18.01 -0.19 -0.15
C GLU A 75 -18.73 -1.25 -0.99
N ASN A 76 -19.59 -2.06 -0.35
CA ASN A 76 -20.35 -3.12 -1.02
C ASN A 76 -19.47 -4.05 -1.89
N LYS A 77 -18.29 -4.43 -1.38
CA LYS A 77 -17.27 -5.25 -2.08
C LYS A 77 -16.71 -4.62 -3.37
N ARG A 78 -16.80 -3.29 -3.50
CA ARG A 78 -16.22 -2.51 -4.59
C ARG A 78 -15.32 -1.42 -4.03
N LEU A 79 -14.31 -1.06 -4.81
CA LEU A 79 -13.44 0.06 -4.48
C LEU A 79 -14.06 1.39 -4.92
N ARG A 80 -13.98 2.38 -4.04
CA ARG A 80 -14.49 3.75 -4.21
C ARG A 80 -13.45 4.76 -3.72
N ASN A 81 -13.65 6.02 -4.11
CA ASN A 81 -12.90 7.17 -3.61
C ASN A 81 -11.38 6.96 -3.69
N TYR A 82 -10.87 6.70 -4.90
CA TYR A 82 -9.45 6.46 -5.13
C TYR A 82 -8.63 7.72 -4.83
N GLU A 83 -7.72 7.59 -3.88
CA GLU A 83 -6.69 8.57 -3.55
C GLU A 83 -5.38 8.07 -4.17
N LEU A 84 -4.82 8.79 -5.15
CA LEU A 84 -3.54 8.45 -5.77
C LEU A 84 -2.48 9.48 -5.40
N TRP A 85 -1.27 9.02 -5.09
CA TRP A 85 -0.11 9.88 -4.81
C TRP A 85 1.12 9.37 -5.53
N HIS A 86 1.94 10.30 -6.02
CA HIS A 86 3.27 10.01 -6.61
C HIS A 86 3.24 8.98 -7.75
N VAL A 87 2.10 8.84 -8.41
CA VAL A 87 1.90 7.96 -9.57
C VAL A 87 1.69 8.84 -10.79
N ASP A 88 2.33 8.49 -11.90
CA ASP A 88 2.04 9.12 -13.19
C ASP A 88 0.56 8.88 -13.53
N PRO A 89 -0.21 9.91 -13.96
CA PRO A 89 -1.60 9.73 -14.35
C PRO A 89 -1.84 8.57 -15.35
N ALA A 90 -0.88 8.29 -16.24
CA ALA A 90 -0.96 7.16 -17.17
C ALA A 90 -0.91 5.79 -16.46
N ASP A 91 -0.16 5.70 -15.35
CA ASP A 91 0.00 4.48 -14.56
C ASP A 91 -1.09 4.32 -13.49
N GLY A 92 -1.83 5.39 -13.17
CA GLY A 92 -2.87 5.37 -12.14
C GLY A 92 -3.93 4.30 -12.38
N TYR A 93 -4.34 4.11 -13.63
CA TYR A 93 -5.32 3.08 -14.00
C TYR A 93 -4.81 1.65 -13.72
N HIS A 94 -3.53 1.39 -13.99
CA HIS A 94 -2.92 0.09 -13.72
C HIS A 94 -2.93 -0.22 -12.21
N HIS A 95 -2.60 0.76 -11.38
CA HIS A 95 -2.57 0.60 -9.93
C HIS A 95 -3.98 0.34 -9.36
N VAL A 96 -4.98 1.09 -9.84
CA VAL A 96 -6.39 0.91 -9.45
C VAL A 96 -6.89 -0.48 -9.83
N ARG A 97 -6.66 -0.90 -11.08
CA ARG A 97 -7.06 -2.22 -11.56
C ARG A 97 -6.44 -3.34 -10.73
N ARG A 98 -5.16 -3.19 -10.35
CA ARG A 98 -4.45 -4.20 -9.54
C ARG A 98 -5.07 -4.36 -8.15
N LEU A 99 -5.46 -3.26 -7.53
CA LEU A 99 -6.18 -3.29 -6.26
C LEU A 99 -7.53 -4.00 -6.38
N ASP A 100 -8.28 -3.74 -7.46
CA ASP A 100 -9.55 -4.41 -7.72
C ASP A 100 -9.38 -5.92 -7.91
N GLU A 101 -8.37 -6.36 -8.68
CA GLU A 101 -8.05 -7.77 -8.88
C GLU A 101 -7.77 -8.49 -7.55
N VAL A 102 -7.00 -7.85 -6.66
CA VAL A 102 -6.70 -8.41 -5.33
C VAL A 102 -7.92 -8.44 -4.42
N LEU A 103 -8.77 -7.42 -4.46
CA LEU A 103 -10.01 -7.41 -3.68
C LEU A 103 -10.94 -8.56 -4.11
N GLN A 104 -11.08 -8.81 -5.42
CA GLN A 104 -11.93 -9.89 -5.95
C GLN A 104 -11.34 -11.29 -5.70
N ALA A 105 -10.02 -11.41 -5.60
CA ALA A 105 -9.34 -12.67 -5.30
C ALA A 105 -9.29 -13.02 -3.81
N ALA A 106 -9.52 -12.05 -2.92
CA ALA A 106 -9.50 -12.29 -1.48
C ALA A 106 -10.76 -13.04 -1.02
N PRO A 107 -10.63 -14.16 -0.27
CA PRO A 107 -11.80 -14.86 0.29
C PRO A 107 -12.57 -13.97 1.26
N ALA A 108 -13.91 -14.13 1.26
CA ALA A 108 -14.86 -13.35 2.07
C ALA A 108 -14.69 -13.54 3.58
#